data_AF-A0A6B3W3U4-F1
#
_entry.id   AF-A0A6B3W3U4-F1
#
_cell.length_a   1.000
_cell.length_b   1.000
_cell.length_c   1.000
_cell.angle_alpha   90.00
_cell.angle_beta   90.00
_cell.angle_gamma   90.00
#
_symmetry.space_group_name_H-M   'P 1'
#
loop_
_entity.id
_entity.type
_entity.pdbx_description
1 polymer ?
#
loop_
_entity_poly.entity_id
_entity_poly.type
_entity_poly.pdbx_seq_one_letter_code
_entity_poly.pdbx_strand_id
1 'polypeptide(L)'
;MSVEKTIASITGALLIPIFEFLYGEGDVVIYTMAALLFFVVMDWISGTRASKKDDTYLSKYGIDGIFRTFFILLLPAGGHLLDMIVGSPGVMFGLLSFGIIYHLIQSMTANAIRAGWGQWVPDWLLTKLTEWVKAEIENKMRRAEKRKEDLK
;
A
#
# COMPACT_ATOMS: atom_id res chain seq x y z
N MET A 1 -1.14 11.72 36.56
CA MET A 1 -0.86 11.39 35.14
C MET A 1 -0.65 12.70 34.40
N SER A 2 0.45 12.88 33.66
CA SER A 2 0.66 14.13 32.90
C SER A 2 -0.38 14.25 31.79
N VAL A 3 -0.77 15.48 31.43
CA VAL A 3 -1.79 15.74 30.40
C VAL A 3 -1.46 15.03 29.09
N GLU A 4 -0.18 14.97 28.73
CA GLU A 4 0.34 14.22 27.57
C GLU A 4 0.05 12.72 27.64
N LYS A 5 0.22 12.10 28.81
CA LYS A 5 -0.09 10.67 29.02
C LYS A 5 -1.59 10.41 28.94
N THR A 6 -2.42 11.35 29.41
CA THR A 6 -3.87 11.26 29.30
C THR A 6 -4.34 11.39 27.84
N ILE A 7 -3.78 12.33 27.07
CA ILE A 7 -4.08 12.49 25.64
C ILE A 7 -3.64 11.26 24.86
N ALA A 8 -2.39 10.79 25.05
CA ALA A 8 -1.89 9.58 24.39
C ALA A 8 -2.74 8.34 24.73
N SER A 9 -3.19 8.21 25.99
CA SER A 9 -4.05 7.11 26.41
C SER A 9 -5.43 7.15 25.75
N ILE A 10 -6.04 8.32 25.63
CA ILE A 10 -7.36 8.47 24.99
C ILE A 10 -7.26 8.25 23.48
N THR A 11 -6.23 8.80 22.85
CA THR A 11 -5.96 8.60 21.41
C THR A 11 -5.69 7.14 21.09
N GLY A 12 -4.89 6.44 21.92
CA GLY A 12 -4.66 5.00 21.77
C GLY A 12 -5.95 4.19 21.95
N ALA A 13 -6.74 4.51 22.96
CA ALA A 13 -7.99 3.80 23.26
C ALA A 13 -9.06 3.91 22.15
N LEU A 14 -9.00 4.95 21.30
CA LEU A 14 -9.92 5.11 20.18
C LEU A 14 -9.33 4.62 18.86
N LEU A 15 -8.06 4.92 18.57
CA LEU A 15 -7.46 4.61 17.27
C LEU A 15 -7.08 3.14 17.13
N ILE A 16 -6.62 2.48 18.20
CA ILE A 16 -6.21 1.08 18.14
C ILE A 16 -7.41 0.18 17.78
N PRO A 17 -8.58 0.27 18.47
CA PRO A 17 -9.71 -0.57 18.10
C PRO A 17 -10.24 -0.32 16.70
N ILE A 18 -10.22 0.94 16.22
CA ILE A 18 -10.62 1.25 14.84
C ILE A 18 -9.64 0.64 13.84
N PHE A 19 -8.34 0.73 14.12
CA PHE A 19 -7.31 0.13 13.28
C PHE A 19 -7.46 -1.39 13.21
N GLU A 20 -7.59 -2.05 14.36
CA GLU A 20 -7.74 -3.50 14.47
C GLU A 20 -9.05 -3.97 13.80
N PHE A 21 -10.14 -3.23 13.97
CA PHE A 21 -11.39 -3.50 13.27
C PHE A 21 -11.26 -3.40 11.74
N LEU A 22 -10.54 -2.39 11.25
CA LEU A 22 -10.43 -2.15 9.81
C LEU A 22 -9.44 -3.09 9.13
N TYR A 23 -8.28 -3.32 9.73
CA TYR A 23 -7.15 -4.00 9.08
C TYR A 23 -6.82 -5.37 9.66
N GLY A 24 -7.35 -5.69 10.85
CA GLY A 24 -7.02 -6.87 11.62
C GLY A 24 -5.87 -6.64 12.60
N GLU A 25 -5.51 -7.72 13.29
CA GLU A 25 -4.51 -7.71 14.36
C GLU A 25 -3.22 -8.45 13.95
N GLY A 26 -2.15 -8.21 14.71
CA GLY A 26 -0.91 -8.96 14.64
C GLY A 26 0.20 -8.33 13.80
N ASP A 27 1.41 -8.87 13.97
CA ASP A 27 2.63 -8.33 13.37
C ASP A 27 2.56 -8.19 11.85
N VAL A 28 1.96 -9.17 11.16
CA VAL A 28 1.83 -9.14 9.70
C VAL A 28 1.03 -7.93 9.24
N VAL A 29 -0.09 -7.62 9.91
CA VAL A 29 -0.93 -6.45 9.59
C VAL A 29 -0.14 -5.16 9.86
N ILE A 30 0.51 -5.07 11.02
CA ILE A 30 1.29 -3.89 11.42
C ILE A 30 2.41 -3.60 10.41
N TYR A 31 3.24 -4.59 10.08
CA TYR A 31 4.33 -4.41 9.14
C TYR A 31 3.85 -4.15 7.70
N THR A 32 2.72 -4.75 7.29
CA THR A 32 2.12 -4.49 5.98
C THR A 32 1.63 -3.05 5.88
N MET A 33 0.91 -2.56 6.89
CA MET A 33 0.42 -1.19 6.93
C MET A 33 1.56 -0.16 7.07
N ALA A 34 2.60 -0.49 7.83
CA ALA A 34 3.81 0.34 7.91
C ALA A 34 4.53 0.43 6.55
N ALA A 35 4.66 -0.68 5.82
CA ALA A 35 5.23 -0.69 4.48
C ALA A 35 4.38 0.13 3.49
N LEU A 36 3.06 -0.01 3.52
CA LEU A 36 2.13 0.81 2.73
C LEU A 36 2.33 2.30 2.99
N LEU A 37 2.34 2.71 4.27
CA LEU A 37 2.54 4.11 4.65
C LEU A 37 3.91 4.62 4.18
N PHE A 38 4.96 3.83 4.36
CA PHE A 38 6.30 4.17 3.89
C PHE A 38 6.32 4.43 2.38
N PHE A 39 5.76 3.53 1.57
CA PHE A 39 5.75 3.68 0.12
C PHE A 39 4.83 4.82 -0.36
N VAL A 40 3.72 5.08 0.33
CA VAL A 40 2.90 6.29 0.11
C VAL A 40 3.76 7.54 0.32
N VAL A 41 4.47 7.66 1.44
CA VAL A 41 5.31 8.83 1.71
C VAL A 41 6.38 9.01 0.63
N MET A 42 7.03 7.92 0.23
CA MET A 42 8.03 7.95 -0.85
C MET A 42 7.44 8.39 -2.20
N ASP A 43 6.24 7.92 -2.55
CA ASP A 43 5.51 8.34 -3.75
C ASP A 43 5.15 9.83 -3.70
N TRP A 44 4.71 10.32 -2.54
CA TRP A 44 4.41 11.75 -2.35
C TRP A 44 5.65 12.63 -2.50
N ILE A 45 6.79 12.22 -1.93
CA ILE A 45 8.05 12.95 -2.03
C ILE A 45 8.49 13.05 -3.49
N SER A 46 8.55 11.91 -4.18
CA SER A 46 8.97 11.85 -5.58
C SER A 46 7.99 12.58 -6.51
N GLY A 47 6.67 12.40 -6.32
CA GLY A 47 5.62 13.05 -7.12
C GLY A 47 5.57 14.56 -6.94
N THR A 48 5.76 15.04 -5.70
CA THR A 48 5.87 16.49 -5.44
C THR A 48 7.11 17.09 -6.12
N ARG A 49 8.25 16.38 -6.10
CA ARG A 49 9.46 16.88 -6.76
C ARG A 49 9.33 16.88 -8.28
N ALA A 50 8.72 15.84 -8.85
CA ALA A 50 8.45 15.72 -10.28
C ALA A 50 7.53 16.83 -10.78
N SER A 51 6.39 17.03 -10.13
CA SER A 51 5.42 18.08 -10.50
C SER A 51 5.99 19.50 -10.42
N LYS A 52 6.85 19.78 -9.44
CA LYS A 52 7.58 21.06 -9.36
C LYS A 52 8.63 21.23 -10.47
N LYS A 53 9.25 20.15 -10.93
CA LYS A 53 10.23 20.19 -12.02
C LYS A 53 9.54 20.36 -13.38
N ASP A 54 8.37 19.76 -13.52
CA ASP A 54 7.58 19.80 -14.75
C ASP A 54 6.65 21.04 -14.82
N ASP A 55 6.75 21.97 -13.85
CA ASP A 55 5.89 23.16 -13.71
C ASP A 55 4.37 22.86 -13.69
N THR A 56 3.99 21.66 -13.22
CA THR A 56 2.60 21.17 -13.14
C THR A 56 2.03 21.16 -11.71
N TYR A 57 2.77 21.70 -10.74
CA TYR A 57 2.32 21.72 -9.34
C TYR A 57 1.17 22.71 -9.14
N LEU A 58 -0.03 22.18 -8.87
CA LEU A 58 -1.24 22.97 -8.59
C LEU A 58 -1.78 22.64 -7.20
N SER A 59 -2.43 23.59 -6.52
CA SER A 59 -3.06 23.36 -5.21
C SER A 59 -4.09 22.22 -5.24
N LYS A 60 -4.81 22.08 -6.37
CA LYS A 60 -5.73 20.97 -6.63
C LYS A 60 -5.04 19.60 -6.60
N TYR A 61 -3.80 19.51 -7.10
CA TYR A 61 -3.02 18.26 -7.09
C TYR A 61 -2.78 17.75 -5.65
N GLY A 62 -2.50 18.67 -4.71
CA GLY A 62 -2.32 18.31 -3.30
C GLY A 62 -3.59 17.78 -2.65
N ILE A 63 -4.72 18.45 -2.84
CA ILE A 63 -6.02 18.04 -2.27
C ILE A 63 -6.47 16.70 -2.86
N ASP A 64 -6.42 16.55 -4.19
CA ASP A 64 -6.78 15.30 -4.88
C ASP A 64 -5.86 14.14 -4.45
N GLY A 65 -4.59 14.44 -4.17
CA GLY A 65 -3.63 13.47 -3.63
C GLY A 65 -4.04 12.91 -2.28
N ILE A 66 -4.60 13.74 -1.38
CA ILE A 66 -5.06 13.30 -0.05
C ILE A 66 -6.21 12.31 -0.21
N PHE A 67 -7.23 12.65 -1.00
CA PHE A 67 -8.38 11.77 -1.24
C PHE A 67 -7.96 10.46 -1.91
N ARG A 68 -7.03 10.51 -2.88
CA ARG A 68 -6.46 9.31 -3.49
C ARG A 68 -5.79 8.41 -2.46
N THR A 69 -4.97 8.98 -1.59
CA THR A 69 -4.25 8.23 -0.56
C THR A 69 -5.22 7.60 0.44
N PHE A 70 -6.22 8.36 0.89
CA PHE A 70 -7.27 7.86 1.77
C PHE A 70 -8.01 6.67 1.13
N PHE A 71 -8.42 6.80 -0.14
CA PHE A 71 -9.08 5.73 -0.88
C PHE A 71 -8.19 4.48 -1.00
N ILE A 72 -6.91 4.65 -1.32
CA ILE A 72 -5.95 3.55 -1.41
C ILE A 72 -5.83 2.81 -0.07
N LEU A 73 -5.75 3.53 1.05
CA LEU A 73 -5.63 2.92 2.38
C LEU A 73 -6.91 2.18 2.82
N LEU A 74 -8.08 2.50 2.25
CA LEU A 74 -9.32 1.75 2.52
C LEU A 74 -9.37 0.38 1.82
N LEU A 75 -8.56 0.15 0.78
CA LEU A 75 -8.59 -1.12 0.04
C LEU A 75 -8.10 -2.31 0.89
N PRO A 76 -6.97 -2.26 1.62
CA PRO A 76 -6.61 -3.28 2.59
C PRO A 76 -7.70 -3.52 3.64
N ALA A 77 -8.35 -2.46 4.12
CA ALA A 77 -9.44 -2.59 5.07
C ALA A 77 -10.64 -3.35 4.48
N GLY A 78 -11.03 -3.01 3.24
CA GLY A 78 -12.03 -3.78 2.50
C GLY A 78 -11.63 -5.25 2.32
N GLY A 79 -10.35 -5.52 2.09
CA GLY A 79 -9.80 -6.87 2.03
C GLY A 79 -9.97 -7.63 3.35
N HIS A 80 -9.63 -7.02 4.48
CA HIS A 80 -9.82 -7.62 5.79
C HIS A 80 -11.31 -7.89 6.09
N LEU A 81 -12.19 -6.94 5.80
CA LEU A 81 -13.64 -7.15 5.99
C LEU A 81 -14.18 -8.30 5.11
N LEU A 82 -13.68 -8.45 3.88
CA LEU A 82 -14.02 -9.59 3.02
C LEU A 82 -13.49 -10.90 3.59
N ASP A 83 -12.26 -10.91 4.11
CA ASP A 83 -11.67 -12.06 4.80
C ASP A 83 -12.56 -12.53 5.97
N MET A 84 -13.10 -11.59 6.75
CA MET A 84 -14.03 -11.88 7.85
C MET A 84 -15.36 -12.45 7.38
N ILE A 85 -15.87 -12.03 6.22
CA ILE A 85 -17.12 -12.55 5.64
C ILE A 85 -16.94 -14.00 5.17
N VAL A 86 -15.83 -14.31 4.50
CA VAL A 86 -15.61 -15.64 3.89
C VAL A 86 -14.82 -16.60 4.79
N GLY A 87 -14.35 -16.12 5.95
CA GLY A 87 -13.56 -16.89 6.89
C GLY A 87 -12.14 -17.21 6.40
N SER A 88 -11.57 -16.39 5.50
CA SER A 88 -10.19 -16.56 5.04
C SER A 88 -9.21 -15.78 5.92
N PRO A 89 -8.14 -16.40 6.45
CA PRO A 89 -7.21 -15.70 7.32
C PRO A 89 -6.26 -14.80 6.51
N GLY A 90 -6.66 -13.54 6.30
CA GLY A 90 -5.81 -12.47 5.75
C GLY A 90 -5.47 -12.60 4.26
N VAL A 91 -6.22 -13.41 3.50
CA VAL A 91 -5.94 -13.69 2.08
C VAL A 91 -6.28 -12.47 1.23
N MET A 92 -7.47 -11.92 1.40
CA MET A 92 -7.95 -10.75 0.66
C MET A 92 -7.25 -9.47 1.12
N PHE A 93 -7.02 -9.31 2.43
CA PHE A 93 -6.17 -8.27 3.00
C PHE A 93 -4.78 -8.29 2.34
N GLY A 94 -4.13 -9.46 2.32
CA GLY A 94 -2.81 -9.62 1.74
C GLY A 94 -2.81 -9.30 0.25
N LEU A 95 -3.75 -9.84 -0.51
CA LEU A 95 -3.86 -9.62 -1.96
C LEU A 95 -3.98 -8.12 -2.30
N LEU A 96 -4.89 -7.41 -1.65
CA LEU A 96 -5.10 -5.98 -1.91
C LEU A 96 -3.91 -5.16 -1.41
N SER A 97 -3.36 -5.47 -0.23
CA SER A 97 -2.21 -4.75 0.32
C SER A 97 -0.97 -4.87 -0.57
N PHE A 98 -0.61 -6.09 -0.99
CA PHE A 98 0.56 -6.30 -1.84
C PHE A 98 0.35 -5.74 -3.25
N GLY A 99 -0.87 -5.83 -3.79
CA GLY A 99 -1.20 -5.19 -5.08
C GLY A 99 -1.04 -3.67 -5.04
N ILE A 100 -1.36 -3.05 -3.91
CA ILE A 100 -1.16 -1.60 -3.71
C ILE A 100 0.31 -1.27 -3.53
N ILE A 101 1.05 -2.01 -2.69
CA ILE A 101 2.50 -1.81 -2.53
C ILE A 101 3.20 -1.88 -3.89
N TYR A 102 2.83 -2.87 -4.71
CA TYR A 102 3.33 -3.01 -6.07
C TYR A 102 3.10 -1.74 -6.90
N HIS A 103 1.87 -1.21 -6.94
CA HIS A 103 1.57 0.01 -7.69
C HIS A 103 2.21 1.26 -7.11
N LEU A 104 2.35 1.37 -5.78
CA LEU A 104 3.04 2.47 -5.13
C LEU A 104 4.52 2.48 -5.51
N ILE A 105 5.18 1.31 -5.54
CA ILE A 105 6.57 1.21 -5.98
C ILE A 105 6.71 1.65 -7.44
N GLN A 106 5.80 1.23 -8.33
CA GLN A 106 5.81 1.66 -9.73
C GLN A 106 5.62 3.17 -9.87
N SER A 107 4.60 3.74 -9.20
CA SER A 107 4.32 5.17 -9.22
C SER A 107 5.50 5.98 -8.69
N MET A 108 6.05 5.58 -7.55
CA MET A 108 7.20 6.22 -6.92
C MET A 108 8.44 6.18 -7.81
N THR A 109 8.69 5.05 -8.47
CA THR A 109 9.80 4.90 -9.42
C THR A 109 9.65 5.85 -10.60
N ALA A 110 8.47 5.87 -11.23
CA ALA A 110 8.19 6.75 -12.37
C ALA A 110 8.31 8.24 -11.99
N ASN A 111 7.77 8.60 -10.81
CA ASN A 111 7.86 9.94 -10.27
C ASN A 111 9.32 10.34 -9.96
N ALA A 112 10.11 9.42 -9.41
CA ALA A 112 11.53 9.68 -9.13
C ALA A 112 12.33 9.90 -10.43
N ILE A 113 12.08 9.11 -11.47
CA ILE A 113 12.70 9.31 -12.79
C ILE A 113 12.34 10.68 -13.36
N ARG A 114 11.05 11.05 -13.36
CA ARG A 114 10.59 12.39 -13.79
C ARG A 114 11.26 13.51 -13.00
N ALA A 115 11.38 13.35 -11.68
CA ALA A 115 12.09 14.26 -10.80
C ALA A 115 13.60 14.41 -11.13
N GLY A 116 14.16 13.56 -12.01
CA GLY A 116 15.56 13.55 -12.40
C GLY A 116 16.43 12.67 -11.50
N TRP A 117 15.82 11.77 -10.73
CA TRP A 117 16.53 10.90 -9.79
C TRP A 117 16.90 9.54 -10.38
N GLY A 118 16.74 9.34 -11.69
CA GLY A 118 17.02 8.07 -12.36
C GLY A 118 18.44 7.53 -12.17
N GLN A 119 19.42 8.37 -11.84
CA GLN A 119 20.78 7.92 -11.51
C GLN A 119 20.92 7.35 -10.09
N TRP A 120 20.03 7.73 -9.16
CA TRP A 120 20.01 7.29 -7.76
C TRP A 120 18.98 6.20 -7.51
N VAL A 121 17.92 6.15 -8.33
CA VAL A 121 16.88 5.14 -8.27
C VAL A 121 17.28 4.03 -9.24
N PRO A 122 17.51 2.79 -8.77
CA PRO A 122 17.87 1.68 -9.64
C PRO A 122 16.63 1.22 -10.42
N ASP A 123 16.22 1.98 -11.43
CA ASP A 123 15.03 1.70 -12.24
C ASP A 123 15.04 0.28 -12.81
N TRP A 124 16.20 -0.18 -13.27
CA TRP A 124 16.38 -1.56 -13.75
C TRP A 124 16.02 -2.61 -12.69
N LEU A 125 16.32 -2.34 -11.41
CA LEU A 125 16.04 -3.25 -10.31
C LEU A 125 14.56 -3.21 -9.94
N LEU A 126 13.98 -2.01 -9.88
CA LEU A 126 12.58 -1.82 -9.51
C LEU A 126 11.65 -2.37 -10.59
N THR A 127 11.98 -2.13 -11.86
CA THR A 127 11.27 -2.71 -13.01
C THR A 127 11.35 -4.24 -12.96
N LYS A 128 12.55 -4.83 -12.82
CA LYS A 128 12.70 -6.30 -12.70
C LYS A 128 11.97 -6.88 -11.50
N LEU A 129 11.99 -6.20 -10.36
CA LEU A 129 11.27 -6.63 -9.16
C LEU A 129 9.77 -6.66 -9.43
N THR A 130 9.23 -5.61 -10.06
CA THR A 130 7.80 -5.56 -10.40
C THR A 130 7.43 -6.64 -11.42
N GLU A 131 8.21 -6.82 -12.48
CA GLU A 131 7.99 -7.90 -13.46
C GLU A 131 8.02 -9.29 -12.79
N TRP A 132 8.97 -9.54 -11.89
CA TRP A 132 9.06 -10.79 -11.15
C TRP A 132 7.87 -11.02 -10.22
N VAL A 133 7.45 -9.99 -9.46
CA VAL A 133 6.27 -10.08 -8.57
C VAL A 133 5.03 -10.42 -9.39
N LYS A 134 4.82 -9.75 -10.52
CA LYS A 134 3.70 -10.01 -11.42
C LYS A 134 3.72 -11.46 -11.92
N ALA A 135 4.87 -11.92 -12.40
CA ALA A 135 5.03 -13.29 -12.88
C ALA A 135 4.80 -14.35 -11.78
N GLU A 136 5.22 -14.09 -10.54
CA GLU A 136 4.98 -15.01 -9.43
C GLU A 136 3.50 -15.08 -9.02
N ILE A 137 2.79 -13.94 -9.03
CA ILE A 137 1.33 -13.90 -8.80
C ILE A 137 0.60 -14.71 -9.88
N GLU A 138 0.91 -14.46 -11.16
CA GLU A 138 0.32 -15.21 -12.29
C GLU A 138 0.60 -16.72 -12.19
N ASN A 139 1.84 -17.10 -11.84
CA ASN A 139 2.19 -18.50 -11.63
C ASN A 139 1.43 -19.13 -10.46
N LYS A 140 1.25 -18.42 -9.34
CA LYS A 140 0.45 -18.91 -8.20
C LYS A 140 -1.02 -19.08 -8.59
N MET A 141 -1.60 -18.14 -9.33
CA MET A 141 -2.97 -18.25 -9.85
C MET A 141 -3.13 -19.45 -10.77
N ARG A 142 -2.27 -19.60 -11.78
CA ARG A 142 -2.29 -20.73 -12.72
C ARG A 142 -2.17 -22.08 -12.01
N ARG A 143 -1.30 -22.19 -11.00
CA ARG A 143 -1.17 -23.41 -10.17
C ARG A 143 -2.42 -23.67 -9.32
N ALA A 144 -3.13 -22.64 -8.87
CA ALA A 144 -4.39 -22.81 -8.14
C ALA A 144 -5.53 -23.25 -9.07
N GLU A 145 -5.57 -22.72 -10.29
CA GLU A 145 -6.57 -23.06 -11.31
C GLU A 145 -6.42 -24.49 -11.81
N LYS A 146 -5.19 -24.92 -12.17
CA LYS A 146 -4.91 -26.30 -12.60
C LYS A 146 -5.33 -27.34 -11.55
N ARG A 147 -5.09 -27.06 -10.27
CA ARG A 147 -5.54 -27.95 -9.17
C ARG A 147 -7.06 -28.06 -9.06
N LYS A 148 -7.83 -27.05 -9.48
CA LYS A 148 -9.30 -27.13 -9.53
C LYS A 148 -9.80 -27.96 -10.72
N GLU A 149 -9.06 -27.96 -11.83
CA GLU A 149 -9.37 -28.80 -12.99
C GLU A 149 -9.08 -30.27 -12.71
N ASP A 150 -7.95 -30.57 -12.07
CA ASP A 150 -7.56 -31.94 -11.71
C ASP A 150 -8.49 -32.58 -10.63
N LEU A 151 -9.30 -31.77 -9.94
CA LEU A 151 -10.27 -32.19 -8.91
C LEU A 151 -11.71 -32.33 -9.43
N LYS A 152 -11.98 -32.00 -10.70
CA LYS A 152 -13.28 -32.17 -11.37
C LYS A 152 -13.29 -33.43 -12.22
#